data_AF-A0A511VEZ8-F1
#
_entry.id   AF-A0A511VEZ8-F1
#
_cell.length_a   1.000
_cell.length_b   1.000
_cell.length_c   1.000
_cell.angle_alpha   90.00
_cell.angle_beta   90.00
_cell.angle_gamma   90.00
#
_symmetry.space_group_name_H-M   'P 1'
#
loop_
_entity.id
_entity.type
_entity.pdbx_description
1 polymer ?
#
loop_
_entity_poly.entity_id
_entity_poly.type
_entity_poly.pdbx_seq_one_letter_code
_entity_poly.pdbx_strand_id
1 'polypeptide(L)'
;MVEQKHLQELQEPIIRAIRDRFGENAYERLMKRLELVQKAIALESVRWTYDKKCILAMSEGVSVPTLYRWTEIYKKNGLLGLVPKNIRDEMQRDQREKQFRSMDKQAVEFVTSMYQQAPRPSVPSIYRQLLAASKEKGWKVGSLTTCYRIVRDIMLSAESQSNL
;
A
#
# COMPACT_ATOMS: atom_id res chain seq x y z
N MET A 1 30.06 -3.57 7.64
CA MET A 1 29.42 -4.40 6.58
C MET A 1 28.14 -5.10 7.03
N VAL A 2 27.95 -5.46 8.31
CA VAL A 2 26.73 -6.15 8.80
C VAL A 2 25.48 -5.25 8.78
N GLU A 3 25.66 -3.96 9.07
CA GLU A 3 24.56 -2.98 9.21
C GLU A 3 23.88 -2.60 7.89
N GLN A 4 24.64 -2.53 6.79
CA GLN A 4 24.10 -2.24 5.45
C GLN A 4 23.29 -3.40 4.87
N LYS A 5 23.68 -4.65 5.19
CA LYS A 5 23.00 -5.86 4.71
C LYS A 5 21.63 -6.04 5.36
N HIS A 6 21.52 -5.74 6.66
CA HIS A 6 20.27 -5.78 7.41
C HIS A 6 19.28 -4.67 7.00
N LEU A 7 19.79 -3.48 6.67
CA LEU A 7 18.98 -2.38 6.11
C LEU A 7 18.44 -2.68 4.71
N GLN A 8 19.17 -3.45 3.89
CA GLN A 8 18.68 -3.92 2.59
C GLN A 8 17.55 -4.95 2.74
N GLU A 9 17.68 -5.91 3.66
CA GLU A 9 16.66 -6.94 3.90
C GLU A 9 15.30 -6.36 4.36
N LEU A 10 15.32 -5.28 5.14
CA LEU A 10 14.10 -4.58 5.59
C LEU A 10 13.44 -3.71 4.50
N GLN A 11 14.21 -3.31 3.48
CA GLN A 11 13.75 -2.44 2.39
C GLN A 11 13.26 -3.23 1.17
N GLU A 12 13.75 -4.47 1.01
CA GLU A 12 13.47 -5.34 -0.12
C GLU A 12 11.96 -5.57 -0.40
N PRO A 13 11.09 -5.77 0.61
CA PRO A 13 9.66 -5.95 0.37
C PRO A 13 9.00 -4.70 -0.23
N ILE A 14 9.43 -3.50 0.19
CA ILE A 14 8.90 -2.22 -0.28
C ILE A 14 9.37 -1.97 -1.72
N ILE A 15 10.66 -2.20 -1.97
CA ILE A 15 11.28 -2.05 -3.29
C ILE A 15 10.61 -2.96 -4.31
N ARG A 16 10.49 -4.24 -3.98
CA ARG A 16 9.82 -5.23 -4.83
C ARG A 16 8.37 -4.85 -5.09
N ALA A 17 7.61 -4.50 -4.06
CA ALA A 17 6.21 -4.09 -4.23
C ALA A 17 6.06 -2.85 -5.13
N ILE A 18 7.00 -1.90 -5.07
CA ILE A 18 6.97 -0.71 -5.92
C ILE A 18 7.29 -1.05 -7.37
N ARG A 19 8.33 -1.86 -7.61
CA ARG A 19 8.70 -2.31 -8.96
C ARG A 19 7.56 -3.11 -9.60
N ASP A 20 7.06 -4.13 -8.90
CA ASP A 20 6.08 -5.08 -9.44
C ASP A 20 4.73 -4.41 -9.77
N ARG A 21 4.32 -3.41 -8.97
CA ARG A 21 2.98 -2.78 -9.11
C ARG A 21 2.98 -1.46 -9.86
N PHE A 22 4.03 -0.64 -9.71
CA PHE A 22 4.08 0.73 -10.24
C PHE A 22 5.12 0.88 -11.36
N GLY A 23 5.86 -0.19 -11.68
CA GLY A 23 6.81 -0.26 -12.78
C GLY A 23 8.18 0.35 -12.49
N GLU A 24 9.10 0.14 -13.43
CA GLU A 24 10.52 0.51 -13.26
C GLU A 24 10.72 2.02 -13.06
N ASN A 25 9.93 2.87 -13.73
CA ASN A 25 9.98 4.32 -13.55
C ASN A 25 9.67 4.77 -12.11
N ALA A 26 8.79 4.06 -11.39
CA ALA A 26 8.50 4.36 -9.99
C ALA A 26 9.65 3.94 -9.08
N TYR A 27 10.22 2.76 -9.36
CA TYR A 27 11.42 2.26 -8.70
C TYR A 27 12.62 3.19 -8.88
N GLU A 28 12.97 3.57 -10.10
CA GLU A 28 14.12 4.45 -10.39
C GLU A 28 14.00 5.78 -9.66
N ARG A 29 12.80 6.39 -9.64
CA ARG A 29 12.55 7.65 -8.92
C ARG A 29 12.73 7.48 -7.41
N LEU A 30 12.33 6.34 -6.84
CA LEU A 30 12.53 6.05 -5.42
C LEU A 30 14.01 5.88 -5.11
N MET A 31 14.74 5.11 -5.93
CA MET A 31 16.17 4.87 -5.73
C MET A 31 16.98 6.15 -5.86
N LYS A 32 16.67 7.00 -6.86
CA LYS A 32 17.30 8.32 -6.98
C LYS A 32 17.09 9.18 -5.74
N ARG A 33 15.88 9.18 -5.16
CA ARG A 33 15.61 9.90 -3.90
C ARG A 33 16.40 9.33 -2.72
N LEU A 34 16.47 8.00 -2.63
CA LEU A 34 17.21 7.31 -1.57
C LEU A 34 18.69 7.68 -1.61
N GLU A 35 19.30 7.63 -2.79
CA GLU A 35 20.70 7.98 -3.00
C GLU A 35 20.99 9.43 -2.59
N LEU A 36 20.14 10.37 -3.01
CA LEU A 36 20.27 11.79 -2.65
C LEU A 36 20.18 12.01 -1.14
N VAL A 37 19.27 11.32 -0.47
CA VAL A 37 19.12 11.42 0.99
C VAL A 37 20.32 10.80 1.71
N GLN A 38 20.83 9.66 1.25
CA GLN A 38 22.04 9.06 1.82
C GLN A 38 23.25 9.98 1.69
N LYS A 39 23.45 10.59 0.51
CA LYS A 39 24.46 11.62 0.28
C LYS A 39 24.27 12.81 1.23
N ALA A 40 23.03 13.28 1.41
CA ALA A 40 22.74 14.39 2.32
C ALA A 40 23.01 14.06 3.79
N ILE A 41 22.68 12.84 4.25
CA ILE A 41 22.96 12.37 5.61
C ILE A 41 24.47 12.26 5.83
N ALA A 42 25.22 11.74 4.85
CA ALA A 42 26.67 11.63 4.95
C ALA A 42 27.38 13.00 5.12
N LEU A 43 26.74 14.09 4.67
CA LEU A 43 27.27 15.45 4.83
C LEU A 43 27.04 16.04 6.23
N GLU A 44 26.22 15.42 7.09
CA GLU A 44 25.88 15.95 8.42
C GLU A 44 27.03 15.91 9.41
N SER A 45 28.00 15.01 9.22
CA SER A 45 29.23 14.93 10.01
C SER A 45 30.33 15.87 9.51
N VAL A 46 30.09 16.59 8.41
CA VAL A 46 31.12 17.36 7.70
C VAL A 46 30.99 18.85 8.00
N ARG A 47 32.10 19.56 8.18
CA ARG A 47 32.12 21.03 8.30
C ARG A 47 31.47 21.67 7.07
N TRP A 48 30.70 22.73 7.29
CA TRP A 48 29.93 23.44 6.24
C TRP A 48 28.82 22.58 5.63
N THR A 49 28.10 21.81 6.46
CA THR A 49 27.00 20.92 6.07
C THR A 49 25.95 21.63 5.19
N TYR A 50 25.57 22.85 5.55
CA TYR A 50 24.54 23.60 4.83
C TYR A 50 24.95 23.88 3.39
N ASP A 51 26.13 24.46 3.17
CA ASP A 51 26.61 24.81 1.82
C ASP A 51 26.77 23.56 0.94
N LYS A 52 27.26 22.46 1.52
CA LYS A 52 27.40 21.19 0.79
C LYS A 52 26.05 20.58 0.41
N LYS A 53 25.04 20.67 1.30
CA LYS A 53 23.66 20.24 0.98
C LYS A 53 23.03 21.13 -0.09
N CYS A 54 23.32 22.44 -0.07
CA CYS A 54 22.88 23.37 -1.12
C CYS A 54 23.48 23.00 -2.48
N ILE A 55 24.80 22.78 -2.54
CA ILE A 55 25.49 22.35 -3.76
C ILE A 55 24.93 21.03 -4.29
N LEU A 56 24.75 20.03 -3.40
CA LEU A 56 24.17 18.73 -3.76
C LEU A 56 22.76 18.86 -4.33
N ALA A 57 21.91 19.67 -3.70
CA ALA A 57 20.54 19.89 -4.18
C ALA A 57 20.54 20.54 -5.58
N MET A 58 21.36 21.58 -5.77
CA MET A 58 21.48 22.31 -7.03
C MET A 58 22.02 21.43 -8.17
N SER A 59 23.06 20.63 -7.91
CA SER A 59 23.64 19.73 -8.93
C SER A 59 22.66 18.67 -9.42
N GLU A 60 21.68 18.32 -8.59
CA GLU A 60 20.72 17.25 -8.85
C GLU A 60 19.36 17.78 -9.32
N GLY A 61 19.25 19.10 -9.49
CA GLY A 61 18.02 19.75 -9.93
C GLY A 61 16.88 19.68 -8.91
N VAL A 62 17.20 19.53 -7.62
CA VAL A 62 16.22 19.44 -6.52
C VAL A 62 16.32 20.71 -5.67
N SER A 63 15.19 21.23 -5.19
CA SER A 63 15.23 22.39 -4.30
C SER A 63 15.82 22.02 -2.93
N VAL A 64 16.61 22.92 -2.34
CA VAL A 64 17.18 22.73 -0.99
C VAL A 64 16.10 22.34 0.03
N PRO A 65 14.92 23.01 0.09
CA PRO A 65 13.85 22.60 1.01
C PRO A 65 13.35 21.17 0.77
N THR A 66 13.35 20.70 -0.49
CA THR A 66 12.93 19.33 -0.81
C THR A 66 13.93 18.31 -0.29
N LEU A 67 15.23 18.55 -0.45
CA LEU A 67 16.28 17.66 0.04
C LEU A 67 16.22 17.54 1.57
N TYR A 68 16.07 18.67 2.28
CA TYR A 68 15.89 18.67 3.74
C TYR A 68 14.62 17.92 4.15
N ARG A 69 13.49 18.20 3.50
CA ARG A 69 12.22 17.51 3.78
C ARG A 69 12.34 16.00 3.59
N TRP A 70 12.96 15.55 2.50
CA TRP A 70 13.16 14.12 2.25
C TRP A 70 14.08 13.49 3.28
N THR A 71 15.15 14.18 3.68
CA THR A 71 16.08 13.72 4.71
C THR A 71 15.38 13.50 6.04
N GLU A 72 14.60 14.48 6.50
CA GLU A 72 13.84 14.38 7.75
C GLU A 72 12.78 13.27 7.70
N ILE A 73 12.04 13.18 6.58
CA ILE A 73 11.02 12.15 6.41
C ILE A 73 11.64 10.73 6.37
N TYR A 74 12.82 10.57 5.77
CA TYR A 74 13.55 9.30 5.75
C TYR A 74 14.08 8.93 7.12
N LYS A 75 14.66 9.86 7.88
CA LYS A 75 15.09 9.60 9.26
C LYS A 75 13.93 9.11 10.14
N LYS A 76 12.73 9.66 9.92
CA LYS A 76 11.53 9.31 10.70
C LYS A 76 10.86 8.00 10.25
N ASN A 77 10.77 7.74 8.95
CA ASN A 77 9.91 6.69 8.39
C ASN A 77 10.65 5.69 7.48
N GLY A 78 11.98 5.79 7.38
CA GLY A 78 12.79 5.02 6.45
C GLY A 78 12.37 5.21 4.98
N LEU A 79 12.54 4.15 4.18
CA LEU A 79 12.26 4.17 2.75
C LEU A 79 10.78 4.49 2.43
N LEU A 80 9.83 4.04 3.27
CA LEU A 80 8.40 4.35 3.12
C LEU A 80 8.11 5.85 3.13
N GLY A 81 8.95 6.64 3.80
CA GLY A 81 8.83 8.09 3.80
C GLY A 81 9.15 8.72 2.44
N LEU A 82 10.01 8.10 1.63
CA LEU A 82 10.43 8.61 0.33
C LEU A 82 9.48 8.23 -0.81
N VAL A 83 8.63 7.24 -0.56
CA VAL A 83 7.58 6.81 -1.49
C VAL A 83 6.59 7.96 -1.72
N PRO A 84 6.28 8.30 -3.00
CA PRO A 84 5.25 9.28 -3.31
C PRO A 84 3.92 9.00 -2.60
N LYS A 85 3.24 10.04 -2.13
CA LYS A 85 2.00 9.92 -1.35
C LYS A 85 0.94 9.09 -2.08
N ASN A 86 0.75 9.29 -3.38
CA ASN A 86 -0.21 8.53 -4.19
C ASN A 86 0.10 7.02 -4.18
N ILE A 87 1.37 6.64 -4.37
CA ILE A 87 1.81 5.25 -4.35
C ILE A 87 1.62 4.66 -2.95
N ARG A 88 2.01 5.39 -1.90
CA ARG A 88 1.84 4.95 -0.51
C ARG A 88 0.37 4.76 -0.13
N ASP A 89 -0.49 5.71 -0.52
CA ASP A 89 -1.92 5.65 -0.23
C ASP A 89 -2.57 4.47 -0.96
N GLU A 90 -2.11 4.13 -2.17
CA GLU A 90 -2.55 2.96 -2.92
C GLU A 90 -2.07 1.64 -2.31
N MET A 91 -0.80 1.54 -1.92
CA MET A 91 -0.27 0.39 -1.17
C MET A 91 -1.03 0.16 0.15
N GLN A 92 -1.49 1.23 0.81
CA GLN A 92 -2.31 1.13 2.01
C GLN A 92 -3.77 0.76 1.73
N ARG A 93 -4.32 1.04 0.54
CA ARG A 93 -5.70 0.64 0.21
C ARG A 93 -5.85 -0.87 0.12
N ASP A 94 -4.81 -1.57 -0.30
CA ASP A 94 -4.82 -3.05 -0.37
C ASP A 94 -4.74 -3.69 1.02
N GLN A 95 -4.13 -3.00 2.00
CA GLN A 95 -4.03 -3.48 3.38
C GLN A 95 -5.22 -3.10 4.25
N ARG A 96 -5.98 -2.08 3.87
CA ARG A 96 -7.25 -1.79 4.54
C ARG A 96 -8.24 -2.84 4.09
N GLU A 97 -8.82 -3.58 5.03
CA GLU A 97 -10.04 -4.35 4.77
C GLU A 97 -10.99 -3.44 3.99
N LYS A 98 -11.32 -3.82 2.74
CA LYS A 98 -12.24 -3.05 1.90
C LYS A 98 -13.58 -2.96 2.61
N GLN A 99 -13.76 -1.90 3.39
CA GLN A 99 -15.03 -1.65 4.06
C GLN A 99 -16.00 -1.09 3.03
N PHE A 100 -16.98 -1.90 2.64
CA PHE A 100 -18.06 -1.47 1.77
C PHE A 100 -18.92 -0.47 2.55
N ARG A 101 -18.88 0.83 2.22
CA ARG A 101 -19.67 1.88 2.92
C ARG A 101 -21.17 1.56 3.06
N SER A 102 -21.69 0.74 2.14
CA SER A 102 -23.09 0.33 2.09
C SER A 102 -23.39 -0.94 2.90
N MET A 103 -22.40 -1.63 3.47
CA MET A 103 -22.59 -2.93 4.10
C MET A 103 -21.71 -3.08 5.34
N ASP A 104 -22.29 -3.56 6.44
CA ASP A 104 -21.54 -3.81 7.67
C ASP A 104 -20.52 -4.93 7.48
N LYS A 105 -19.45 -4.90 8.28
CA LYS A 105 -18.36 -5.90 8.19
C LYS A 105 -18.90 -7.32 8.35
N GLN A 106 -19.80 -7.57 9.32
CA GLN A 106 -20.39 -8.90 9.51
C GLN A 106 -21.26 -9.35 8.33
N ALA A 107 -21.91 -8.43 7.63
CA ALA A 107 -22.67 -8.74 6.42
C ALA A 107 -21.75 -9.12 5.25
N VAL A 108 -20.58 -8.46 5.12
CA VAL A 108 -19.55 -8.83 4.14
C VAL A 108 -18.96 -10.20 4.45
N GLU A 109 -18.66 -10.48 5.71
CA GLU A 109 -18.18 -11.78 6.19
C GLU A 109 -19.21 -12.89 5.88
N PHE A 110 -20.49 -12.64 6.13
CA PHE A 110 -21.57 -13.57 5.80
C PHE A 110 -21.62 -13.89 4.30
N VAL A 111 -21.54 -12.87 3.42
CA VAL A 111 -21.48 -13.09 1.97
C VAL A 111 -20.26 -13.94 1.60
N THR A 112 -19.12 -13.65 2.22
CA THR A 112 -17.86 -14.34 1.98
C THR A 112 -17.95 -15.82 2.37
N SER A 113 -18.45 -16.11 3.57
CA SER A 113 -18.59 -17.49 4.06
C SER A 113 -19.59 -18.28 3.21
N MET A 114 -20.72 -17.69 2.85
CA MET A 114 -21.73 -18.34 2.01
C MET A 114 -21.18 -18.68 0.63
N TYR A 115 -20.39 -17.80 0.03
CA TYR A 115 -19.81 -18.02 -1.29
C TYR A 115 -18.74 -19.13 -1.31
N GLN A 116 -18.10 -19.41 -0.17
CA GLN A 116 -17.10 -20.47 0.00
C GLN A 116 -17.70 -21.85 0.27
N GLN A 117 -18.99 -21.96 0.57
CA GLN A 117 -19.65 -23.24 0.79
C GLN A 117 -19.68 -24.11 -0.48
N ALA A 118 -19.68 -25.43 -0.31
CA ALA A 118 -19.88 -26.41 -1.36
C ALA A 118 -21.21 -27.15 -1.14
N PRO A 119 -22.13 -27.19 -2.13
CA PRO A 119 -22.06 -26.54 -3.44
C PRO A 119 -22.16 -25.01 -3.33
N ARG A 120 -21.46 -24.30 -4.21
CA ARG A 120 -21.41 -22.83 -4.21
C ARG A 120 -22.79 -22.25 -4.54
N PRO A 121 -23.43 -21.51 -3.62
CA PRO A 121 -24.71 -20.88 -3.89
C PRO A 121 -24.56 -19.71 -4.88
N SER A 122 -25.61 -19.46 -5.66
CA SER A 122 -25.64 -18.32 -6.58
C SER A 122 -25.67 -16.98 -5.82
N VAL A 123 -25.08 -15.92 -6.38
CA VAL A 123 -25.06 -14.59 -5.75
C VAL A 123 -26.47 -14.07 -5.38
N PRO A 124 -27.51 -14.24 -6.22
CA PRO A 124 -28.88 -13.89 -5.82
C PRO A 124 -29.40 -14.73 -4.65
N SER A 125 -29.01 -16.00 -4.53
CA SER A 125 -29.33 -16.84 -3.38
C SER A 125 -28.68 -16.31 -2.10
N ILE A 126 -27.38 -16.02 -2.16
CA ILE A 126 -26.61 -15.43 -1.05
C ILE A 126 -27.26 -14.11 -0.60
N TYR A 127 -27.63 -13.25 -1.55
CA TYR A 127 -28.25 -11.97 -1.23
C TYR A 127 -29.62 -12.11 -0.56
N ARG A 128 -30.46 -13.07 -0.99
CA ARG A 128 -31.73 -13.37 -0.31
C ARG A 128 -31.51 -13.83 1.14
N GLN A 129 -30.52 -14.68 1.39
CA GLN A 129 -30.17 -15.14 2.73
C GLN A 129 -29.57 -14.02 3.58
N LEU A 130 -28.77 -13.14 2.97
CA LEU A 130 -28.22 -11.95 3.62
C LEU A 130 -29.34 -11.00 4.08
N LEU A 131 -30.37 -10.77 3.26
CA LEU A 131 -31.53 -9.96 3.63
C LEU A 131 -32.30 -10.58 4.82
N ALA A 132 -32.44 -11.91 4.85
CA ALA A 132 -33.05 -12.60 5.98
C ALA A 132 -32.22 -12.44 7.27
N ALA A 133 -30.91 -12.68 7.19
CA ALA A 133 -29.99 -12.51 8.31
C ALA A 133 -29.92 -11.05 8.79
N SER A 134 -30.01 -10.08 7.88
CA SER A 134 -30.04 -8.65 8.21
C SER A 134 -31.28 -8.25 9.01
N LYS A 135 -32.44 -8.82 8.69
CA LYS A 135 -33.67 -8.59 9.48
C LYS A 135 -33.56 -9.09 10.92
N GLU A 136 -32.88 -10.21 11.12
CA GLU A 136 -32.67 -10.80 12.45
C GLU A 136 -31.58 -10.06 13.24
N LYS A 137 -30.48 -9.70 12.58
CA LYS A 137 -29.25 -9.21 13.23
C LYS A 137 -29.07 -7.70 13.16
N GLY A 138 -29.95 -6.99 12.48
CA GLY A 138 -29.91 -5.54 12.32
C GLY A 138 -28.76 -5.02 11.45
N TRP A 139 -28.16 -5.87 10.61
CA TRP A 139 -27.02 -5.47 9.77
C TRP A 139 -27.45 -4.53 8.64
N LYS A 140 -26.69 -3.46 8.43
CA LYS A 140 -26.77 -2.64 7.22
C LYS A 140 -26.30 -3.46 6.02
N VAL A 141 -27.17 -3.58 5.03
CA VAL A 141 -26.91 -4.34 3.80
C VAL A 141 -26.94 -3.43 2.58
N GLY A 142 -25.98 -3.65 1.68
CA GLY A 142 -25.92 -2.95 0.40
C GLY A 142 -26.89 -3.52 -0.63
N SER A 143 -26.78 -3.05 -1.87
CA SER A 143 -27.55 -3.59 -2.99
C SER A 143 -27.02 -4.96 -3.43
N LEU A 144 -27.83 -5.66 -4.24
CA LEU A 144 -27.39 -6.88 -4.92
C LEU A 144 -26.11 -6.64 -5.74
N THR A 145 -25.98 -5.46 -6.36
CA THR A 145 -24.75 -5.06 -7.09
C THR A 145 -23.54 -5.01 -6.17
N THR A 146 -23.67 -4.51 -4.94
CA THR A 146 -22.59 -4.57 -3.94
C THR A 146 -22.23 -6.01 -3.61
N CYS A 147 -23.22 -6.90 -3.48
CA CYS A 147 -23.00 -8.33 -3.25
C CYS A 147 -22.18 -8.96 -4.40
N TYR A 148 -22.53 -8.67 -5.66
CA TYR A 148 -21.74 -9.09 -6.82
C TYR A 148 -20.30 -8.57 -6.79
N ARG A 149 -20.08 -7.33 -6.36
CA ARG A 149 -18.73 -6.74 -6.23
C ARG A 149 -17.90 -7.46 -5.16
N ILE A 150 -18.51 -7.79 -4.02
CA ILE A 150 -17.85 -8.57 -2.95
C ILE A 150 -17.42 -9.93 -3.51
N VAL A 151 -18.34 -10.65 -4.17
CA VAL A 151 -18.04 -11.97 -4.74
C VAL A 151 -16.95 -11.91 -5.80
N ARG A 152 -16.96 -10.88 -6.66
CA ARG A 152 -15.91 -10.65 -7.65
C ARG A 152 -14.55 -10.41 -7.00
N ASP A 153 -14.50 -9.61 -5.94
CA ASP A 153 -13.27 -9.35 -5.20
C ASP A 153 -12.72 -10.65 -4.56
N ILE A 154 -13.60 -11.53 -4.07
CA ILE A 154 -13.22 -12.85 -3.55
C ILE A 154 -12.63 -13.73 -4.66
N MET A 155 -13.25 -13.78 -5.83
CA MET A 155 -12.75 -14.55 -6.99
C MET A 155 -11.35 -14.06 -7.41
N LEU A 156 -11.18 -12.75 -7.61
CA LEU A 156 -9.90 -12.16 -8.01
C LEU A 156 -8.80 -12.41 -6.98
N SER A 157 -9.15 -12.38 -5.69
CA SER A 157 -8.20 -12.68 -4.61
C SER A 157 -7.77 -14.15 -4.62
N ALA A 158 -8.69 -15.08 -4.89
CA ALA A 158 -8.40 -16.52 -4.97
C ALA A 158 -7.56 -16.87 -6.22
N GLU A 159 -7.82 -16.23 -7.36
CA GLU A 159 -7.04 -16.41 -8.60
C GLU A 159 -5.61 -15.89 -8.44
N SER A 160 -5.43 -14.77 -7.73
CA SER A 160 -4.10 -14.21 -7.44
C SER A 160 -3.25 -15.12 -6.54
N GLN A 161 -3.87 -15.97 -5.72
CA GLN A 161 -3.17 -16.95 -4.88
C GLN A 161 -2.94 -18.30 -5.56
N SER A 162 -3.64 -18.59 -6.67
CA SER A 162 -3.46 -19.85 -7.42
C SER A 162 -2.40 -19.75 -8.52
N ASN A 163 -1.95 -18.53 -8.83
CA ASN A 163 -0.92 -18.22 -9.84
C ASN A 163 0.48 -17.93 -9.23
N LEU A 164 0.67 -18.26 -7.96
CA LEU A 164 1.95 -18.25 -7.23
C LEU A 164 2.31 -19.67 -6.82
#